data_AF-A0A7Y2DNT3-F1
#
_entry.id   AF-A0A7Y2DNT3-F1
#
_cell.length_a   1.000
_cell.length_b   1.000
_cell.length_c   1.000
_cell.angle_alpha   90.00
_cell.angle_beta   90.00
_cell.angle_gamma   90.00
#
_symmetry.space_group_name_H-M   'P 1'
#
loop_
_entity.id
_entity.type
_entity.pdbx_description
1 polymer ?
#
loop_
_entity_poly.entity_id
_entity_poly.type
_entity_poly.pdbx_seq_one_letter_code
_entity_poly.pdbx_strand_id
1 'polypeptide(L)'
;MSELSGEELQESLARWASGGHGAEAAVELLIESRYWLERREFLDRALFEAEEGTGVSWFVAHELAETLVCSRGERFLLRLACSLAEPGLTVPMSEIGSIDGRNLARVQEALRTARFGWG
;
A
#
# COMPACT_ATOMS: atom_id res chain seq x y z
N MET A 1 9.84 17.32 -0.29
CA MET A 1 9.28 16.67 0.89
C MET A 1 10.08 17.05 2.13
N SER A 2 9.49 17.88 2.99
CA SER A 2 9.94 18.04 4.38
C SER A 2 10.08 16.65 5.01
N GLU A 3 11.09 16.40 5.84
CA GLU A 3 11.27 15.11 6.53
C GLU A 3 10.13 14.93 7.55
N LEU A 4 8.98 14.45 7.09
CA LEU A 4 7.89 14.01 7.96
C LEU A 4 8.41 12.84 8.81
N SER A 5 8.07 12.85 10.10
CA SER A 5 8.23 11.66 10.92
C SER A 5 7.37 10.51 10.36
N GLY A 6 7.70 9.28 10.76
CA GLY A 6 6.95 8.10 10.30
C GLY A 6 5.46 8.16 10.63
N GLU A 7 5.08 8.78 11.76
CA GLU A 7 3.68 8.98 12.16
C GLU A 7 3.00 10.06 11.31
N GLU A 8 3.64 11.22 11.13
CA GLU A 8 3.11 12.28 10.26
C GLU A 8 2.93 11.82 8.82
N LEU A 9 3.83 10.97 8.31
CA LEU A 9 3.70 10.37 6.98
C LEU A 9 2.47 9.44 6.90
N GLN A 10 2.26 8.59 7.91
CA GLN A 10 1.11 7.69 7.95
C GLN A 10 -0.21 8.47 7.98
N GLU A 11 -0.29 9.52 8.80
CA GLU A 11 -1.46 10.40 8.84
C GLU A 11 -1.68 11.13 7.52
N SER A 12 -0.60 11.60 6.88
CA SER A 12 -0.65 12.27 5.58
C SER A 12 -1.17 11.35 4.47
N LEU A 13 -0.71 10.09 4.44
CA LEU A 13 -1.18 9.06 3.52
C LEU A 13 -2.66 8.70 3.76
N ALA A 14 -3.04 8.48 5.02
CA ALA A 14 -4.41 8.15 5.39
C ALA A 14 -5.38 9.27 5.02
N ARG A 15 -4.98 10.53 5.22
CA ARG A 15 -5.77 11.71 4.82
C ARG A 15 -5.97 11.77 3.31
N TRP A 16 -4.91 11.56 2.54
CA TRP A 16 -4.98 11.57 1.07
C TRP A 16 -5.86 10.46 0.50
N ALA A 17 -5.82 9.26 1.09
CA ALA A 17 -6.60 8.13 0.60
C ALA A 17 -8.09 8.18 0.97
N SER A 18 -8.47 9.07 1.90
CA SER A 18 -9.83 9.21 2.42
C SER A 18 -10.85 9.46 1.31
N GLY A 19 -12.00 8.79 1.40
CA GLY A 19 -13.13 8.95 0.46
C GLY A 19 -13.12 7.98 -0.71
N GLY A 20 -12.07 7.16 -0.86
CA GLY A 20 -12.00 6.08 -1.84
C GLY A 20 -11.64 4.75 -1.18
N HIS A 21 -12.63 3.90 -0.94
CA HIS A 21 -12.46 2.68 -0.14
C HIS A 21 -11.36 1.71 -0.61
N GLY A 22 -11.09 1.66 -1.92
CA GLY A 22 -9.96 0.90 -2.47
C GLY A 22 -8.60 1.52 -2.10
N ALA A 23 -8.49 2.85 -2.19
CA ALA A 23 -7.30 3.60 -1.81
C ALA A 23 -7.08 3.58 -0.29
N GLU A 24 -8.15 3.71 0.50
CA GLU A 24 -8.11 3.58 1.98
C GLU A 24 -7.55 2.22 2.37
N ALA A 25 -8.13 1.13 1.85
CA ALA A 25 -7.67 -0.23 2.13
C ALA A 25 -6.21 -0.46 1.70
N ALA A 26 -5.80 0.11 0.57
CA ALA A 26 -4.44 0.01 0.07
C ALA A 26 -3.43 0.72 0.99
N VAL A 27 -3.77 1.95 1.42
CA VAL A 27 -2.93 2.73 2.33
C VAL A 27 -2.87 2.09 3.71
N GLU A 28 -4.00 1.62 4.25
CA GLU A 28 -4.02 0.87 5.52
C GLU A 28 -3.10 -0.35 5.46
N LEU A 29 -3.19 -1.15 4.39
CA LEU A 29 -2.32 -2.31 4.21
C LEU A 29 -0.83 -1.92 4.13
N LEU A 30 -0.53 -0.82 3.44
CA LEU A 30 0.83 -0.30 3.32
C LEU A 30 1.39 0.14 4.67
N ILE A 31 0.62 0.93 5.43
CA ILE A 31 0.95 1.42 6.78
C ILE A 31 1.16 0.25 7.74
N GLU A 32 0.21 -0.68 7.78
CA GLU A 32 0.26 -1.83 8.68
C GLU A 32 1.45 -2.76 8.36
N SER A 33 1.75 -2.98 7.08
CA SER A 33 2.90 -3.78 6.67
C SER A 33 4.25 -3.15 7.06
N ARG A 34 4.30 -1.81 7.21
CA ARG A 34 5.44 -0.93 7.58
C ARG A 34 6.65 -0.97 6.67
N TYR A 35 7.05 -2.15 6.21
CA TYR A 35 8.30 -2.42 5.49
C TYR A 35 8.55 -1.43 4.34
N TRP A 36 7.55 -1.18 3.49
CA TRP A 36 7.72 -0.30 2.33
C TRP A 36 7.87 1.18 2.70
N LEU A 37 7.27 1.62 3.81
CA LEU A 37 7.39 2.99 4.31
C LEU A 37 8.74 3.25 5.01
N GLU A 38 9.54 2.21 5.27
CA GLU A 38 10.90 2.33 5.80
C GLU A 38 11.96 2.31 4.68
N ARG A 39 11.57 2.04 3.43
CA ARG A 39 12.47 1.94 2.29
C ARG A 39 12.62 3.27 1.57
N ARG A 40 13.81 3.85 1.62
CA ARG A 40 14.10 5.13 0.96
C ARG A 40 13.76 5.12 -0.53
N GLU A 41 14.10 4.05 -1.26
CA GLU A 41 13.80 3.96 -2.70
C GLU A 41 12.31 3.95 -3.01
N PHE A 42 11.48 3.44 -2.08
CA PHE A 42 10.03 3.49 -2.19
C PHE A 42 9.52 4.90 -1.87
N LEU A 43 9.96 5.48 -0.75
CA LEU A 43 9.59 6.84 -0.36
C LEU A 43 9.92 7.86 -1.44
N ASP A 44 11.10 7.77 -2.04
CA ASP A 44 11.60 8.74 -3.03
C ASP A 44 10.90 8.65 -4.39
N ARG A 45 10.38 7.46 -4.75
CA ARG A 45 9.88 7.18 -6.11
C ARG A 45 8.37 7.00 -6.17
N ALA A 46 7.79 6.33 -5.19
CA ALA A 46 6.38 5.99 -5.19
C ALA A 46 5.52 7.04 -4.47
N LEU A 47 6.10 7.88 -3.62
CA LEU A 47 5.34 8.93 -2.94
C LEU A 47 5.46 10.26 -3.68
N PHE A 48 4.40 11.06 -3.62
CA PHE A 48 4.37 12.41 -4.17
C PHE A 48 3.62 13.36 -3.24
N GLU A 49 3.94 14.66 -3.32
CA GLU A 49 3.19 15.70 -2.61
C GLU A 49 1.86 15.94 -3.33
N ALA A 50 0.76 15.80 -2.59
CA ALA A 50 -0.60 16.05 -3.06
C ALA A 50 -1.18 17.27 -2.30
N GLU A 51 -2.28 17.84 -2.81
CA GLU A 51 -2.94 18.99 -2.17
C GLU A 51 -3.40 18.66 -0.73
N GLU A 52 -3.84 17.42 -0.50
CA GLU A 52 -4.43 16.96 0.76
C GLU A 52 -3.50 16.05 1.58
N GLY A 53 -2.19 16.07 1.28
CA GLY A 53 -1.19 15.30 2.02
C GLY A 53 -0.16 14.64 1.12
N THR A 54 0.12 13.36 1.37
CA THR A 54 1.10 12.57 0.62
C THR A 54 0.36 11.49 -0.15
N GLY A 55 0.54 11.48 -1.46
CA GLY A 55 -0.06 10.48 -2.35
C GLY A 55 0.89 9.33 -2.66
N VAL A 56 0.30 8.22 -3.11
CA VAL A 56 1.04 7.05 -3.62
C VAL A 56 0.79 6.90 -5.11
N SER A 57 1.85 6.88 -5.91
CA SER A 57 1.81 6.49 -7.31
C SER A 57 1.79 4.96 -7.39
N TRP A 58 0.58 4.39 -7.47
CA TRP A 58 0.37 2.94 -7.41
C TRP A 58 1.02 2.17 -8.58
N PHE A 59 1.09 2.76 -9.78
CA PHE A 59 1.82 2.16 -10.90
C PHE A 59 3.33 2.09 -10.65
N VAL A 60 3.92 3.16 -10.09
CA VAL A 60 5.35 3.17 -9.72
C VAL A 60 5.61 2.20 -8.56
N ALA A 61 4.75 2.19 -7.54
CA ALA A 61 4.81 1.22 -6.45
C ALA A 61 4.78 -0.22 -6.96
N HIS A 62 3.90 -0.52 -7.93
CA HIS A 62 3.82 -1.84 -8.54
C HIS A 62 5.10 -2.20 -9.32
N GLU A 63 5.71 -1.26 -10.05
CA GLU A 63 7.02 -1.47 -10.70
C GLU A 63 8.13 -1.74 -9.66
N LEU A 64 8.12 -1.02 -8.54
CA LEU A 64 9.08 -1.22 -7.46
C LEU A 64 8.98 -2.60 -6.82
N ALA A 65 7.77 -3.18 -6.74
CA ALA A 65 7.58 -4.55 -6.25
C ALA A 65 8.34 -5.59 -7.09
N GLU A 66 8.50 -5.32 -8.39
CA GLU A 66 9.21 -6.19 -9.34
C GLU A 66 10.72 -5.95 -9.37
N THR A 67 11.13 -4.71 -9.18
CA THR A 67 12.52 -4.29 -9.40
C THR A 67 13.36 -4.28 -8.12
N LEU A 68 12.74 -4.05 -6.97
CA LEU A 68 13.44 -4.02 -5.70
C LEU A 68 13.58 -5.42 -5.11
N VAL A 69 14.76 -5.71 -4.54
CA VAL A 69 14.99 -6.92 -3.76
C VAL A 69 14.06 -6.90 -2.55
N CYS A 70 13.21 -7.91 -2.44
CA CYS A 70 12.25 -8.14 -1.38
C CYS A 70 11.85 -9.62 -1.34
N SER A 71 11.32 -10.06 -0.21
CA SER A 71 10.70 -11.37 -0.07
C SER A 71 9.45 -11.49 -0.94
N ARG A 72 9.00 -12.72 -1.19
CA ARG A 72 7.75 -12.97 -1.94
C ARG A 72 6.54 -12.36 -1.23
N GLY A 73 6.49 -12.44 0.10
CA GLY A 73 5.40 -11.87 0.89
C GLY A 73 5.35 -10.35 0.82
N GLU A 74 6.49 -9.67 0.95
CA GLU A 74 6.56 -8.20 0.80
C GLU A 74 6.12 -7.74 -0.59
N ARG A 75 6.54 -8.46 -1.64
CA ARG A 75 6.10 -8.22 -3.02
C ARG A 75 4.59 -8.41 -3.16
N PHE A 76 4.06 -9.52 -2.65
CA PHE A 76 2.62 -9.82 -2.70
C PHE A 76 1.80 -8.74 -2.01
N LEU A 77 2.19 -8.30 -0.81
CA LEU A 77 1.50 -7.26 -0.06
C LEU A 77 1.47 -5.93 -0.84
N LEU A 78 2.59 -5.52 -1.43
CA LEU A 78 2.63 -4.28 -2.21
C LEU A 78 1.78 -4.37 -3.47
N ARG A 79 1.87 -5.49 -4.21
CA ARG A 79 1.02 -5.72 -5.39
C ARG A 79 -0.45 -5.73 -5.06
N LEU A 80 -0.83 -6.35 -3.93
CA LEU A 80 -2.21 -6.35 -3.48
C LEU A 80 -2.67 -4.93 -3.16
N ALA A 81 -1.91 -4.15 -2.39
CA ALA A 81 -2.23 -2.74 -2.13
C ALA A 81 -2.42 -1.97 -3.44
N CYS A 82 -1.51 -2.14 -4.40
CA CYS A 82 -1.64 -1.51 -5.72
C CYS A 82 -2.93 -1.93 -6.46
N SER A 83 -3.31 -3.22 -6.43
CA SER A 83 -4.55 -3.70 -7.07
C SER A 83 -5.84 -3.22 -6.37
N LEU A 84 -5.77 -2.96 -5.05
CA LEU A 84 -6.90 -2.44 -4.29
C LEU A 84 -7.18 -0.98 -4.65
N ALA A 85 -6.11 -0.19 -4.84
CA ALA A 85 -6.22 1.21 -5.23
C ALA A 85 -6.47 1.40 -6.73
N GLU A 86 -5.89 0.54 -7.58
CA GLU A 86 -5.97 0.65 -9.04
C GLU A 86 -6.51 -0.64 -9.68
N PRO A 87 -7.78 -0.65 -10.13
CA PRO A 87 -8.42 -1.83 -10.73
C PRO A 87 -7.71 -2.42 -11.95
N GLY A 88 -6.84 -1.63 -12.61
CA GLY A 88 -6.03 -2.09 -13.75
C GLY A 88 -4.82 -2.94 -13.36
N LEU A 89 -4.44 -2.97 -12.09
CA LEU A 89 -3.32 -3.76 -11.58
C LEU A 89 -3.83 -5.08 -11.00
N THR A 90 -3.16 -6.18 -11.32
CA THR A 90 -3.57 -7.52 -10.89
C THR A 90 -2.50 -8.15 -10.01
N VAL A 91 -2.94 -8.96 -9.05
CA VAL A 91 -2.06 -9.72 -8.16
C VAL A 91 -2.40 -11.21 -8.24
N PRO A 92 -1.39 -12.09 -8.41
CA PRO A 92 -1.62 -13.53 -8.37
C PRO A 92 -1.93 -13.98 -6.93
N MET A 93 -3.20 -14.27 -6.63
CA MET A 93 -3.62 -14.69 -5.29
C MET A 93 -3.02 -16.03 -4.85
N SER A 94 -2.45 -16.82 -5.76
CA SER A 94 -1.65 -18.02 -5.43
C SER A 94 -0.43 -17.69 -4.56
N GLU A 95 0.05 -16.44 -4.58
CA GLU A 95 1.17 -15.98 -3.74
C GLU A 95 0.78 -15.68 -2.29
N ILE A 96 -0.51 -15.74 -1.93
CA ILE A 96 -0.97 -15.52 -0.54
C ILE A 96 -0.35 -16.52 0.46
N GLY A 97 0.10 -17.69 0.00
CA GLY A 97 0.82 -18.64 0.86
C GLY A 97 2.22 -18.17 1.29
N SER A 98 2.70 -17.04 0.74
CA SER A 98 4.03 -16.51 1.03
C SER A 98 4.09 -15.53 2.20
N ILE A 99 2.94 -15.14 2.76
CA ILE A 99 2.84 -14.24 3.92
C ILE A 99 2.60 -15.02 5.21
N ASP A 100 3.06 -14.47 6.34
CA ASP A 100 2.78 -15.01 7.67
C ASP A 100 1.33 -14.73 8.12
N GLY A 101 0.92 -15.34 9.23
CA GLY A 101 -0.45 -15.19 9.76
C GLY A 101 -0.83 -13.76 10.18
N ARG A 102 0.14 -12.93 10.59
CA ARG A 102 -0.13 -11.52 10.94
C ARG A 102 -0.43 -10.72 9.69
N ASN A 103 0.37 -10.90 8.65
CA ASN A 103 0.15 -10.25 7.36
C ASN A 103 -1.12 -10.77 6.67
N LEU A 104 -1.48 -12.04 6.87
CA LEU A 104 -2.76 -12.57 6.39
C LEU A 104 -3.96 -11.87 7.04
N ALA A 105 -3.92 -11.64 8.35
CA ALA A 105 -4.99 -10.91 9.05
C ALA A 105 -5.15 -9.47 8.52
N ARG A 106 -4.04 -8.80 8.20
CA ARG A 106 -4.04 -7.45 7.59
C ARG A 106 -4.65 -7.45 6.19
N VAL A 107 -4.32 -8.46 5.38
CA VAL A 107 -4.92 -8.65 4.06
C VAL A 107 -6.43 -8.85 4.16
N GLN A 108 -6.89 -9.67 5.11
CA GLN A 108 -8.32 -9.89 5.33
C GLN A 108 -9.04 -8.59 5.70
N GLU A 109 -8.43 -7.76 6.56
CA GLU A 109 -8.97 -6.48 6.95
C GLU A 109 -9.02 -5.48 5.78
N ALA A 110 -7.95 -5.36 5.01
CA ALA A 110 -7.92 -4.51 3.81
C ALA A 110 -8.99 -4.92 2.79
N LEU A 111 -9.16 -6.22 2.55
CA LEU A 111 -10.22 -6.74 1.67
C LEU A 111 -11.63 -6.44 2.22
N ARG A 112 -11.79 -6.44 3.54
CA ARG A 112 -13.03 -6.04 4.22
C ARG A 112 -13.31 -4.56 3.94
N THR A 113 -12.36 -3.67 4.21
CA THR A 113 -12.48 -2.22 3.94
C THR A 113 -12.84 -1.96 2.48
N ALA A 114 -12.12 -2.57 1.53
CA ALA A 114 -12.39 -2.38 0.10
C ALA A 114 -13.77 -2.90 -0.35
N ARG A 115 -14.27 -3.98 0.27
CA ARG A 115 -15.56 -4.60 -0.08
C ARG A 115 -16.76 -3.86 0.50
N PHE A 116 -16.68 -3.37 1.74
CA PHE A 116 -17.79 -2.67 2.41
C PHE A 116 -17.94 -1.19 1.99
N GLY A 117 -17.01 -0.70 1.18
CA GLY A 117 -17.09 0.60 0.52
C GLY A 117 -18.06 0.74 -0.66
N TRP A 118 -18.75 -0.34 -1.04
CA TRP A 118 -19.72 -0.33 -2.13
C TRP A 118 -21.17 -0.25 -1.59
N GLY A 119 -21.40 0.68 -0.66
CA GLY A 119 -22.70 0.96 -0.06
C GLY A 119 -23.39 2.16 -0.70
#